data_AF-A0A7R8ZJF2-F1
#
_entry.id   AF-A0A7R8ZJF2-F1
#
_cell.length_a   1.000
_cell.length_b   1.000
_cell.length_c   1.000
_cell.angle_alpha   90.00
_cell.angle_beta   90.00
_cell.angle_gamma   90.00
#
_symmetry.space_group_name_H-M   'P 1'
#
loop_
_entity.id
_entity.type
_entity.pdbx_description
1 polymer ?
#
loop_
_entity_poly.entity_id
_entity_poly.type
_entity_poly.pdbx_seq_one_letter_code
_entity_poly.pdbx_strand_id
1 'polypeptide(L)'
;MKGVSAMDNLNEMQCMWFQTECALAFQRLEKWGDSLKKCHEVDRHFSEIIEDQFDFHTYCMRKMTLRSYVGLLRLEDILRAHPFYFRAARCAIEVYLHLHDKPLEDETAEQELNTGRS
;
A
#
# COMPACT_ATOMS: atom_id res chain seq x y z
N MET A 1 1.43 -23.30 -16.78
CA MET A 1 1.52 -21.92 -16.24
C MET A 1 0.78 -21.92 -14.91
N LYS A 2 1.45 -21.71 -13.78
CA LYS A 2 0.75 -21.48 -12.51
C LYS A 2 -0.05 -20.19 -12.69
N GLY A 3 -1.38 -20.26 -12.56
CA GLY A 3 -2.23 -19.07 -12.68
C GLY A 3 -1.83 -18.06 -11.61
N VAL A 4 -1.58 -16.82 -12.02
CA VAL A 4 -1.45 -15.67 -11.12
C VAL A 4 -2.70 -15.65 -10.23
N SER A 5 -2.53 -15.51 -8.91
CA SER A 5 -3.70 -15.50 -8.03
C SER A 5 -4.55 -14.27 -8.33
N ALA A 6 -5.87 -14.37 -8.12
CA ALA A 6 -6.76 -13.22 -8.33
C ALA A 6 -6.31 -11.99 -7.51
N MET A 7 -5.71 -12.20 -6.34
CA MET A 7 -5.18 -11.11 -5.50
C MET A 7 -3.98 -10.42 -6.13
N ASP A 8 -3.08 -11.19 -6.74
CA ASP A 8 -1.89 -10.65 -7.40
C ASP A 8 -2.29 -9.86 -8.64
N ASN A 9 -3.26 -10.38 -9.41
CA ASN A 9 -3.82 -9.68 -10.56
C ASN A 9 -4.47 -8.33 -10.17
N LEU A 10 -5.28 -8.31 -9.11
CA LEU A 10 -5.89 -7.06 -8.61
C LEU A 10 -4.85 -6.06 -8.11
N ASN A 11 -3.76 -6.54 -7.51
CA ASN A 11 -2.64 -5.70 -7.11
C ASN A 11 -1.89 -5.14 -8.33
N GLU A 12 -1.61 -5.95 -9.35
CA GLU A 12 -1.01 -5.51 -10.63
C GLU A 12 -1.88 -4.47 -11.34
N MET A 13 -3.21 -4.61 -11.26
CA MET A 13 -4.16 -3.66 -11.84
C MET A 13 -4.40 -2.41 -10.96
N GLN A 14 -3.61 -2.21 -9.91
CA GLN A 14 -3.70 -1.05 -9.00
C GLN A 14 -5.12 -0.85 -8.43
N CYS A 15 -5.78 -1.95 -8.07
CA CYS A 15 -7.17 -1.98 -7.62
C CYS A 15 -7.31 -1.50 -6.16
N MET A 16 -7.06 -0.20 -5.93
CA MET A 16 -6.96 0.38 -4.59
C MET A 16 -8.26 0.31 -3.78
N TRP A 17 -9.43 0.34 -4.43
CA TRP A 17 -10.71 0.19 -3.73
C TRP A 17 -10.75 -1.15 -2.99
N PHE A 18 -10.31 -2.21 -3.65
CA PHE A 18 -10.33 -3.55 -3.08
C PHE A 18 -9.30 -3.68 -1.97
N GLN A 19 -8.09 -3.17 -2.21
CA GLN A 19 -6.99 -3.23 -1.24
C GLN A 19 -7.32 -2.44 0.04
N THR A 20 -7.95 -1.27 -0.08
CA THR A 20 -8.36 -0.46 1.08
C THR A 20 -9.46 -1.15 1.90
N GLU A 21 -10.46 -1.77 1.25
CA GLU A 21 -11.48 -2.55 1.97
C GLU A 21 -10.90 -3.82 2.62
N CYS A 22 -9.94 -4.49 1.97
CA CYS A 22 -9.21 -5.60 2.56
C CYS A 22 -8.40 -5.19 3.80
N ALA A 23 -7.69 -4.06 3.74
CA ALA A 23 -6.92 -3.56 4.87
C ALA A 23 -7.79 -3.35 6.12
N LEU A 24 -8.96 -2.71 5.92
CA LEU A 24 -9.94 -2.49 6.99
C LEU A 24 -10.57 -3.79 7.49
N ALA A 25 -10.82 -4.76 6.60
CA ALA A 25 -11.33 -6.07 7.00
C ALA A 25 -10.31 -6.83 7.86
N PHE A 26 -9.04 -6.86 7.46
CA PHE A 26 -7.97 -7.48 8.25
C PHE A 26 -7.76 -6.79 9.59
N GLN A 27 -7.85 -5.46 9.65
CA GLN A 27 -7.82 -4.70 10.89
C GLN A 27 -8.94 -5.14 11.85
N ARG A 28 -10.19 -5.29 11.37
CA ARG A 28 -11.33 -5.77 12.18
C ARG A 28 -11.19 -7.22 12.63
N LEU A 29 -10.42 -8.02 11.90
CA LEU A 29 -10.11 -9.41 12.23
C LEU A 29 -8.86 -9.54 13.10
N GLU A 30 -8.28 -8.43 13.56
CA GLU A 30 -7.03 -8.37 14.34
C GLU A 30 -5.84 -9.02 13.62
N LYS A 31 -5.91 -9.13 12.28
CA LYS A 31 -4.81 -9.59 11.42
C LYS A 31 -3.92 -8.41 11.04
N TRP A 32 -3.19 -7.91 12.03
CA TRP A 32 -2.41 -6.66 11.91
C TRP A 32 -1.40 -6.67 10.78
N GLY A 33 -0.65 -7.76 10.62
CA GLY A 33 0.35 -7.91 9.54
C GLY A 33 -0.27 -7.87 8.15
N ASP A 34 -1.38 -8.59 7.93
CA ASP A 34 -2.09 -8.58 6.64
C ASP A 34 -2.71 -7.22 6.34
N SER A 35 -3.23 -6.54 7.37
CA SER A 35 -3.76 -5.17 7.25
C SER A 35 -2.68 -4.19 6.78
N LEU A 36 -1.51 -4.21 7.43
CA LEU A 36 -0.37 -3.36 7.05
C LEU A 36 0.15 -3.71 5.65
N LYS A 37 0.20 -4.99 5.29
CA LYS A 37 0.58 -5.42 3.94
C LYS A 37 -0.30 -4.76 2.88
N LYS A 38 -1.62 -4.74 3.08
CA LYS A 38 -2.54 -4.06 2.15
C LYS A 38 -2.39 -2.55 2.13
N CYS A 39 -2.10 -1.92 3.27
CA CYS A 39 -1.82 -0.49 3.30
C CYS A 39 -0.55 -0.14 2.51
N HIS A 40 0.51 -0.94 2.65
CA HIS A 40 1.77 -0.75 1.92
C HIS A 40 1.65 -1.02 0.43
N GLU A 41 0.81 -1.98 0.02
CA GLU A 41 0.49 -2.16 -1.40
C GLU A 41 -0.12 -0.89 -2.01
N VAL A 42 -1.01 -0.19 -1.28
CA VAL A 42 -1.58 1.09 -1.73
C VAL A 42 -0.50 2.16 -1.79
N ASP A 43 0.32 2.34 -0.75
CA ASP A 43 1.41 3.34 -0.74
C ASP A 43 2.40 3.13 -1.90
N ARG A 44 2.71 1.88 -2.23
CA ARG A 44 3.56 1.54 -3.38
C ARG A 44 2.96 2.02 -4.70
N HIS A 45 1.65 1.83 -4.94
CA HIS A 45 1.02 2.34 -6.16
C HIS A 45 1.13 3.86 -6.29
N PHE A 46 1.01 4.59 -5.17
CA PHE A 46 1.20 6.04 -5.18
C PHE A 46 2.65 6.44 -5.47
N SER A 47 3.61 5.67 -4.97
CA SER A 47 5.03 5.90 -5.25
C SER A 47 5.36 5.65 -6.72
N GLU A 48 4.82 4.57 -7.31
CA GLU A 48 4.95 4.27 -8.74
C GLU A 48 4.36 5.39 -9.62
N ILE A 49 3.18 5.92 -9.29
CA ILE A 49 2.58 7.05 -10.03
C ILE A 49 3.46 8.30 -9.97
N ILE A 50 4.16 8.56 -8.86
CA ILE A 50 5.09 9.69 -8.73
C ILE A 50 6.35 9.44 -9.57
N GLU A 51 6.87 8.23 -9.56
CA GLU A 51 8.05 7.85 -10.35
C GLU A 51 7.78 7.98 -11.87
N ASP A 52 6.56 7.65 -12.32
CA ASP A 52 6.14 7.77 -13.72
C ASP A 52 6.30 9.19 -14.29
N GLN A 53 6.27 10.25 -13.46
CA GLN A 53 6.49 11.62 -13.93
C GLN A 53 7.86 11.83 -14.58
N PHE A 54 8.86 11.06 -14.16
CA PHE A 54 10.22 11.23 -14.65
C PHE A 54 10.31 11.10 -16.18
N ASP A 55 9.62 10.10 -16.73
CA ASP A 55 9.55 9.87 -18.18
C ASP A 55 8.76 10.97 -18.92
N PHE A 56 7.76 11.54 -18.24
CA PHE A 56 6.92 12.60 -18.81
C PHE A 56 7.64 13.95 -18.93
N HIS A 57 8.67 14.22 -18.13
CA HIS A 57 9.47 15.45 -18.25
C HIS A 57 10.04 15.62 -19.66
N THR A 58 10.71 14.59 -20.18
CA THR A 58 11.33 14.67 -21.52
C THR A 58 10.29 14.43 -22.62
N TYR A 59 9.36 13.48 -22.41
CA TYR A 59 8.33 13.16 -23.39
C TYR A 59 7.48 14.38 -23.76
N CYS A 60 6.97 15.10 -22.75
CA CYS A 60 6.06 16.22 -22.97
C CYS A 60 6.73 17.41 -23.64
N MET A 61 8.00 17.66 -23.34
CA MET A 61 8.80 18.70 -24.02
C MET A 61 8.99 18.35 -25.51
N ARG A 62 9.31 17.09 -25.81
CA ARG A 62 9.49 16.62 -27.19
C ARG A 62 8.18 16.61 -28.00
N LYS A 63 7.06 16.28 -27.36
CA LYS A 63 5.73 16.20 -28.01
C LYS A 63 4.93 17.50 -27.92
N MET A 64 5.48 18.54 -27.29
CA MET A 64 4.85 19.85 -27.11
C MET A 64 3.49 19.78 -26.39
N THR A 65 3.30 18.81 -25.49
CA THR A 65 2.07 18.63 -24.69
C THR A 65 2.14 19.36 -23.34
N LEU A 66 2.64 20.61 -23.36
CA LEU A 66 3.00 21.36 -22.15
C LEU A 66 1.82 21.63 -21.20
N ARG A 67 0.62 21.85 -21.75
CA ARG A 67 -0.59 22.07 -20.92
C ARG A 67 -0.91 20.86 -20.05
N SER A 68 -0.86 19.65 -20.62
CA SER A 68 -1.10 18.41 -19.88
C SER A 68 0.02 18.12 -18.90
N TYR A 69 1.27 18.42 -19.27
CA TYR A 69 2.42 18.27 -18.39
C TYR A 69 2.32 19.13 -17.13
N VAL A 70 2.00 20.42 -17.25
CA VAL A 70 1.77 21.29 -16.07
C VAL A 70 0.58 20.78 -15.25
N GLY A 71 -0.43 20.19 -15.89
CA GLY A 71 -1.53 19.52 -15.20
C GLY A 71 -1.07 18.33 -14.36
N LEU A 72 -0.19 17.48 -14.91
CA LEU A 72 0.43 16.36 -14.21
C LEU A 72 1.25 16.84 -12.99
N LEU A 73 2.14 17.84 -13.17
CA LEU A 73 2.94 18.37 -12.06
C LEU A 73 2.06 18.82 -10.88
N ARG A 74 0.97 19.54 -11.18
CA ARG A 74 0.01 20.01 -10.15
C ARG A 74 -0.77 18.87 -9.50
N LEU A 75 -1.05 17.80 -10.23
CA LEU A 75 -1.71 16.61 -9.68
C LEU A 75 -0.78 15.93 -8.68
N GLU A 76 0.51 15.82 -9.00
CA GLU A 76 1.49 15.17 -8.13
C GLU A 76 1.73 15.89 -6.81
N ASP A 77 1.73 17.22 -6.82
CA ASP A 77 1.81 18.04 -5.61
C ASP A 77 0.74 17.67 -4.56
N ILE A 78 -0.40 17.12 -5.01
CA ILE A 78 -1.54 16.76 -4.15
C ILE A 78 -1.88 15.26 -4.21
N LEU A 79 -1.07 14.41 -4.85
CA LEU A 79 -1.46 13.03 -5.15
C LEU A 79 -1.84 12.25 -3.89
N ARG A 80 -1.07 12.39 -2.82
CA ARG A 80 -1.32 11.73 -1.52
C ARG A 80 -2.54 12.29 -0.77
N ALA A 81 -3.16 13.38 -1.23
CA ALA A 81 -4.45 13.83 -0.72
C ALA A 81 -5.62 12.97 -1.23
N HIS A 82 -5.37 12.05 -2.18
CA HIS A 82 -6.40 11.17 -2.71
C HIS A 82 -7.04 10.29 -1.61
N PRO A 83 -8.37 10.10 -1.59
CA PRO A 83 -9.06 9.35 -0.54
C PRO A 83 -8.53 7.93 -0.31
N PHE A 84 -8.05 7.24 -1.34
CA PHE A 84 -7.45 5.91 -1.18
C PHE A 84 -6.17 5.94 -0.35
N TYR A 85 -5.29 6.92 -0.61
CA TYR A 85 -4.08 7.10 0.19
C TYR A 85 -4.43 7.41 1.63
N PHE A 86 -5.34 8.39 1.84
CA PHE A 86 -5.74 8.80 3.17
C PHE A 86 -6.36 7.65 3.98
N ARG A 87 -7.23 6.83 3.36
CA ARG A 87 -7.84 5.66 4.02
C ARG A 87 -6.79 4.62 4.41
N ALA A 88 -5.86 4.29 3.50
CA ALA A 88 -4.79 3.34 3.77
C ALA A 88 -3.85 3.86 4.86
N ALA A 89 -3.43 5.13 4.79
CA ALA A 89 -2.57 5.77 5.77
C ALA A 89 -3.23 5.79 7.16
N ARG A 90 -4.51 6.16 7.27
CA ARG A 90 -5.24 6.13 8.53
C ARG A 90 -5.29 4.72 9.14
N CYS A 91 -5.64 3.72 8.34
CA CYS A 91 -5.64 2.32 8.76
C CYS A 91 -4.26 1.90 9.28
N ALA A 92 -3.20 2.19 8.52
CA ALA A 92 -1.84 1.86 8.92
C ALA A 92 -1.43 2.53 10.24
N ILE A 93 -1.72 3.83 10.40
CA ILE A 93 -1.43 4.57 11.64
C ILE A 93 -2.13 3.95 12.84
N GLU A 94 -3.44 3.64 12.72
CA GLU A 94 -4.20 2.99 13.79
C GLU A 94 -3.60 1.63 14.17
N VAL A 95 -3.21 0.83 13.18
CA VAL A 95 -2.57 -0.48 13.42
C VAL A 95 -1.20 -0.33 14.04
N TYR A 96 -0.37 0.62 13.58
CA TYR A 96 0.95 0.89 14.18
C TYR A 96 0.86 1.36 15.62
N LEU A 97 -0.09 2.25 15.94
CA LEU A 97 -0.34 2.69 17.30
C LEU A 97 -0.79 1.51 18.18
N HIS A 98 -1.68 0.65 17.67
CA HIS A 98 -2.09 -0.55 18.39
C HIS A 98 -0.91 -1.48 18.71
N LEU A 99 -0.06 -1.76 17.72
CA LEU A 99 1.11 -2.63 17.89
C LEU A 99 2.18 -2.02 18.81
N HIS A 100 2.28 -0.69 18.84
CA HIS A 100 3.14 0.01 19.79
C HIS A 100 2.63 -0.14 21.23
N ASP A 101 1.33 0.05 21.46
CA ASP A 101 0.72 -0.01 22.79
C ASP A 101 0.54 -1.45 23.30
N LYS A 102 0.32 -2.39 22.37
CA LYS A 102 0.21 -3.83 22.60
C LYS A 102 1.13 -4.57 21.64
N PRO A 103 2.42 -4.67 21.97
CA PRO A 103 3.36 -5.48 21.20
C PRO A 103 2.83 -6.91 21.07
N LEU A 104 3.04 -7.51 19.89
CA LEU A 104 2.74 -8.93 19.70
C LEU A 104 3.59 -9.73 20.70
N GLU A 105 2.98 -10.70 21.36
CA GLU A 105 3.73 -11.71 22.10
C GLU A 105 4.59 -12.47 21.09
N ASP A 106 5.88 -12.63 21.38
CA ASP A 106 6.82 -13.36 20.50
C ASP A 106 6.31 -14.80 20.34
N GLU A 107 5.62 -15.11 19.24
CA GLU A 107 5.31 -16.50 18.84
C GLU A 107 6.60 -17.31 18.67
N THR A 108 7.73 -16.64 18.41
CA THR A 108 9.09 -17.19 18.44
C THR A 108 9.45 -17.79 19.80
N ALA A 109 9.02 -17.18 20.92
CA ALA A 109 9.24 -17.75 22.25
C ALA A 109 8.38 -19.01 22.48
N GLU A 110 7.14 -19.05 21.98
CA GLU A 110 6.27 -20.23 22.11
C GLU A 110 6.71 -21.41 21.24
N GLN A 111 7.21 -21.15 20.02
CA GLN A 111 7.74 -22.19 19.13
C GLN A 111 9.08 -22.76 19.64
N GLU A 112 9.94 -21.95 20.26
CA GLU A 112 11.17 -22.43 20.93
C GLU A 112 10.89 -23.20 22.23
N LEU A 113 9.89 -22.79 23.03
CA LEU A 113 9.46 -23.51 24.24
C LEU A 113 8.86 -24.90 23.92
N ASN A 114 8.19 -25.05 22.77
CA ASN A 114 7.57 -26.31 22.36
C ASN A 114 8.56 -27.27 21.68
N THR A 115 9.60 -26.74 21.02
CA THR A 115 10.67 -27.54 20.41
C THR A 115 11.76 -27.94 21.41
N GLY A 116 11.94 -27.20 22.52
CA GLY A 116 12.84 -27.57 23.63
C GLY A 116 12.27 -28.58 24.63
N ARG A 117 11.01 -29.04 24.44
CA ARG A 117 10.31 -29.97 25.35
C ARG A 117 9.98 -31.32 24.69
N SER A 118 10.48 -31.58 23.48
CA SER A 118 10.37 -32.86 22.76
C SER A 118 11.70 -33.61 22.74
#